data_AF-A0A7C4VCF5-F1
#
_entry.id   AF-A0A7C4VCF5-F1
#
_cell.length_a   1.000
_cell.length_b   1.000
_cell.length_c   1.000
_cell.angle_alpha   90.00
_cell.angle_beta   90.00
_cell.angle_gamma   90.00
#
_symmetry.space_group_name_H-M   'P 1'
#
loop_
_entity.id
_entity.type
_entity.pdbx_description
1 polymer ?
#
loop_
_entity_poly.entity_id
_entity_poly.type
_entity_poly.pdbx_seq_one_letter_code
_entity_poly.pdbx_strand_id
1 'polypeptide(L)'
;MNRLIVFALAAVLAWGLPAVAQTLVEVQLVTATALKLDSQIRLPSGSYRAVGQGVGRLVAKVRGREGFSSWEAYVAKGIARNLRNAYVHQVATSFAAAGYLLGEQKTFEVGQEKHTRYVFESMDGKRALLYVIEAPDALVWLVGWSR
;
A
#
# COMPACT_ATOMS: atom_id res chain seq x y z
N MET A 1 -33.28 -28.85 29.92
CA MET A 1 -31.84 -28.74 29.59
C MET A 1 -31.52 -28.32 28.14
N ASN A 2 -32.50 -28.23 27.22
CA ASN A 2 -32.20 -27.96 25.80
C ASN A 2 -32.07 -26.47 25.41
N ARG A 3 -32.49 -25.54 26.28
CA ARG A 3 -32.44 -24.10 25.97
C ARG A 3 -31.05 -23.49 26.17
N LEU A 4 -30.25 -24.04 27.09
CA LEU A 4 -28.88 -23.59 27.35
C LEU A 4 -27.91 -23.91 26.19
N ILE A 5 -28.14 -25.02 25.48
CA ILE A 5 -27.32 -25.43 24.33
C ILE A 5 -27.54 -24.49 23.13
N VAL A 6 -28.78 -24.00 22.94
CA VAL A 6 -29.10 -23.05 21.86
C VAL A 6 -28.42 -21.69 22.08
N PHE A 7 -28.34 -21.23 23.34
CA PHE A 7 -27.64 -19.99 23.67
C PHE A 7 -26.11 -20.12 23.55
N ALA A 8 -25.54 -21.27 23.88
CA ALA A 8 -24.11 -21.52 23.70
C ALA A 8 -23.70 -21.59 22.22
N LEU A 9 -24.55 -22.14 21.36
CA LEU A 9 -24.27 -22.25 19.93
C LEU A 9 -24.39 -20.90 19.20
N ALA A 10 -25.32 -20.04 19.63
CA ALA A 10 -25.46 -18.68 19.10
C ALA A 10 -24.28 -17.77 19.47
N ALA A 11 -23.67 -17.97 20.64
CA ALA A 11 -22.52 -17.18 21.09
C ALA A 11 -21.23 -17.51 20.30
N VAL A 12 -21.04 -18.76 19.87
CA VAL A 12 -19.87 -19.18 19.09
C VAL A 12 -19.93 -18.66 17.65
N LEU A 13 -21.13 -18.55 17.07
CA LEU A 13 -21.32 -17.99 15.71
C LEU A 13 -21.08 -16.47 15.64
N ALA A 14 -21.18 -15.75 16.76
CA ALA A 14 -20.94 -14.30 16.82
C ALA A 14 -19.46 -13.91 16.90
N TRP A 15 -18.56 -14.85 17.24
CA TRP A 15 -17.10 -14.61 17.31
C TRP A 15 -16.34 -15.00 16.03
N GLY A 16 -17.04 -15.48 15.01
CA GLY A 16 -16.45 -15.97 13.76
C GLY A 16 -16.35 -14.96 12.63
N LEU A 17 -16.39 -13.65 12.88
CA LEU A 17 -16.20 -12.67 11.80
C LEU A 17 -14.70 -12.34 11.63
N PRO A 18 -14.07 -12.66 10.49
CA PRO A 18 -12.70 -12.27 10.25
C PRO A 18 -12.63 -10.74 10.17
N ALA A 19 -11.99 -10.13 11.15
CA ALA A 19 -11.69 -8.71 11.25
C ALA A 19 -10.62 -8.25 10.23
N VAL A 20 -10.73 -8.71 8.98
CA VAL A 20 -9.73 -8.44 7.92
C VAL A 20 -10.20 -7.33 6.98
N ALA A 21 -11.50 -6.99 6.97
CA ALA A 21 -12.07 -6.01 6.05
C ALA A 21 -12.07 -4.54 6.55
N GLN A 22 -11.89 -4.30 7.85
CA GLN A 22 -12.03 -2.94 8.44
C GLN A 22 -10.84 -2.00 8.18
N THR A 23 -9.75 -2.49 7.60
CA THR A 23 -8.54 -1.69 7.35
C THR A 23 -8.69 -0.72 6.18
N LEU A 24 -9.55 -1.02 5.21
CA LEU A 24 -9.83 -0.18 4.03
C LEU A 24 -11.01 0.78 4.23
N VAL A 25 -11.86 0.56 5.25
CA VAL A 25 -13.15 1.26 5.43
C VAL A 25 -13.00 2.74 5.78
N GLU A 26 -11.86 3.15 6.35
CA GLU A 26 -11.58 4.53 6.74
C GLU A 26 -10.66 5.28 5.79
N VAL A 27 -10.32 4.67 4.65
CA VAL A 27 -9.54 5.30 3.60
C VAL A 27 -10.53 5.89 2.60
N GLN A 28 -10.57 7.21 2.51
CA GLN A 28 -11.20 7.81 1.34
C GLN A 28 -10.32 7.48 0.13
N LEU A 29 -10.87 6.66 -0.75
CA LEU A 29 -10.24 6.21 -1.98
C LEU A 29 -10.78 7.08 -3.11
N VAL A 30 -9.92 7.93 -3.67
CA VAL A 30 -10.27 8.75 -4.84
C VAL A 30 -9.64 8.10 -6.06
N THR A 31 -10.34 8.05 -7.19
CA THR A 31 -9.75 7.57 -8.45
C THR A 31 -8.42 8.30 -8.68
N ALA A 32 -7.34 7.53 -8.83
CA ALA A 32 -6.03 8.12 -8.96
C ALA A 32 -5.83 8.64 -10.39
N THR A 33 -5.81 9.96 -10.57
CA THR A 33 -5.66 10.61 -11.88
C THR A 33 -4.20 10.82 -12.27
N ALA A 34 -3.32 11.14 -11.31
CA ALA A 34 -1.88 11.24 -11.53
C ALA A 34 -1.06 11.09 -10.23
N LEU A 35 0.22 10.74 -10.36
CA LEU A 35 1.21 10.78 -9.28
C LEU A 35 1.72 12.21 -9.09
N LYS A 36 2.02 12.63 -7.84
CA LYS A 36 2.63 13.95 -7.61
C LYS A 36 4.00 14.12 -8.26
N LEU A 37 4.70 13.01 -8.49
CA LEU A 37 6.04 13.06 -9.07
C LEU A 37 6.02 13.57 -10.51
N ASP A 38 4.97 13.24 -11.26
CA ASP A 38 4.77 13.67 -12.62
C ASP A 38 3.27 13.57 -12.96
N SER A 39 2.65 14.74 -13.16
CA SER A 39 1.23 14.84 -13.50
C SER A 39 0.86 14.22 -14.85
N GLN A 40 1.84 13.93 -15.71
CA GLN A 40 1.65 13.26 -16.99
C GLN A 40 1.47 11.74 -16.82
N ILE A 41 1.78 11.20 -15.64
CA ILE A 41 1.75 9.77 -15.36
C ILE A 41 0.34 9.33 -14.97
N ARG A 42 -0.33 8.65 -15.91
CA ARG A 42 -1.68 8.10 -15.74
C ARG A 42 -1.64 6.72 -15.10
N LEU A 43 -2.41 6.52 -14.04
CA LEU A 43 -2.53 5.21 -13.40
C LEU A 43 -3.61 4.36 -14.10
N PRO A 44 -3.42 3.03 -14.21
CA PRO A 44 -4.44 2.10 -14.68
C PRO A 44 -5.79 2.29 -13.98
N SER A 45 -6.88 2.07 -14.74
CA SER A 45 -8.24 2.07 -14.22
C SER A 45 -8.38 1.07 -13.06
N GLY A 46 -9.06 1.48 -11.99
CA GLY A 46 -9.15 0.68 -10.75
C GLY A 46 -8.04 0.95 -9.73
N SER A 47 -7.19 1.95 -10.01
CA SER A 47 -6.27 2.53 -9.03
C SER A 47 -6.94 3.64 -8.24
N TYR A 48 -6.73 3.62 -6.93
CA TYR A 48 -7.28 4.60 -6.01
C TYR A 48 -6.16 5.21 -5.17
N ARG A 49 -6.17 6.53 -5.03
CA ARG A 49 -5.33 7.26 -4.10
C ARG A 49 -5.98 7.22 -2.72
N ALA A 50 -5.24 6.77 -1.73
CA ALA A 50 -5.64 6.87 -0.33
C ALA A 50 -5.41 8.30 0.15
N VAL A 51 -6.44 8.92 0.73
CA VAL A 51 -6.35 10.24 1.37
C VAL A 51 -6.85 10.20 2.82
N GLY A 52 -6.39 11.15 3.64
CA GLY A 52 -6.80 11.29 5.04
C GLY A 52 -6.05 10.37 6.03
N GLN A 53 -6.65 10.15 7.21
CA GLN A 53 -6.02 9.40 8.31
C GLN A 53 -5.65 7.95 7.96
N GLY A 54 -6.33 7.35 6.98
CA GLY A 54 -6.04 5.99 6.50
C GLY A 54 -4.63 5.82 5.91
N VAL A 55 -4.01 6.88 5.39
CA VAL A 55 -2.60 6.84 4.92
C VAL A 55 -1.67 6.51 6.08
N GLY A 56 -1.92 7.04 7.28
CA GLY A 56 -1.09 6.81 8.46
C GLY A 56 -1.03 5.32 8.86
N ARG A 57 -2.12 4.57 8.68
CA ARG A 57 -2.15 3.12 8.96
C ARG A 57 -1.36 2.32 7.94
N LEU A 58 -1.45 2.69 6.67
CA LEU A 58 -0.64 2.06 5.62
C LEU A 58 0.86 2.36 5.82
N VAL A 59 1.19 3.60 6.19
CA VAL A 59 2.56 4.00 6.54
C VAL A 59 3.06 3.25 7.78
N ALA A 60 2.18 2.94 8.75
CA ALA A 60 2.55 2.14 9.91
C ALA A 60 2.96 0.68 9.56
N LYS A 61 2.50 0.14 8.42
CA LYS A 61 2.95 -1.17 7.92
C LYS A 61 4.33 -1.13 7.25
N VAL A 62 4.87 0.06 6.95
CA VAL A 62 6.12 0.19 6.20
C VAL A 62 7.32 -0.17 7.08
N ARG A 63 8.02 -1.24 6.69
CA ARG A 63 9.26 -1.64 7.36
C ARG A 63 10.42 -0.70 7.01
N GLY A 64 11.03 -0.12 8.05
CA GLY A 64 12.14 0.82 7.95
C GLY A 64 11.74 2.17 7.36
N ARG A 65 10.57 2.68 7.74
CA ARG A 65 10.05 4.01 7.40
C ARG A 65 10.91 5.17 7.94
N GLU A 66 11.83 4.90 8.85
CA GLU A 66 12.76 5.86 9.43
C GLU A 66 13.43 6.69 8.33
N GLY A 67 13.46 8.02 8.49
CA GLY A 67 14.05 8.94 7.51
C GLY A 67 13.12 9.37 6.37
N PHE A 68 11.88 8.88 6.29
CA PHE A 68 10.88 9.33 5.31
C PHE A 68 9.67 9.95 6.02
N SER A 69 9.28 11.16 5.61
CA SER A 69 8.29 11.97 6.35
C SER A 69 7.07 12.36 5.53
N SER A 70 7.22 12.51 4.23
CA SER A 70 6.12 12.82 3.31
C SER A 70 5.71 11.51 2.64
N TRP A 71 4.41 11.24 2.57
CA TRP A 71 3.89 9.95 2.11
C TRP A 71 2.68 10.11 1.20
N GLU A 72 2.64 9.28 0.17
CA GLU A 72 1.46 9.02 -0.64
C GLU A 72 1.20 7.53 -0.68
N ALA A 73 -0.07 7.14 -0.65
CA ALA A 73 -0.46 5.75 -0.71
C ALA A 73 -1.55 5.55 -1.77
N TYR A 74 -1.46 4.42 -2.45
CA TYR A 74 -2.33 4.05 -3.56
C TYR A 74 -2.68 2.58 -3.44
N VAL A 75 -3.86 2.22 -3.94
CA VAL A 75 -4.41 0.87 -3.87
C VAL A 75 -5.01 0.50 -5.23
N ALA A 76 -4.67 -0.68 -5.73
CA ALA A 76 -5.34 -1.32 -6.85
C ALA A 76 -6.03 -2.61 -6.38
N LYS A 77 -7.27 -2.82 -6.84
CA LYS A 77 -8.09 -4.00 -6.51
C LYS A 77 -8.53 -4.73 -7.78
N GLY A 78 -9.04 -5.95 -7.62
CA GLY A 78 -9.53 -6.75 -8.74
C GLY A 78 -8.42 -7.08 -9.75
N ILE A 79 -8.72 -7.02 -11.04
CA ILE A 79 -7.75 -7.33 -12.11
C ILE A 79 -6.55 -6.39 -12.07
N ALA A 80 -6.76 -5.13 -11.70
CA ALA A 80 -5.72 -4.11 -11.66
C ALA A 80 -4.59 -4.47 -10.69
N ARG A 81 -4.83 -5.29 -9.66
CA ARG A 81 -3.78 -5.74 -8.71
C ARG A 81 -2.69 -6.57 -9.39
N ASN A 82 -3.00 -7.26 -10.48
CA ASN A 82 -2.07 -8.13 -11.19
C ASN A 82 -1.03 -7.34 -12.00
N LEU A 83 -1.23 -6.02 -12.14
CA LEU A 83 -0.34 -5.12 -12.87
C LEU A 83 0.81 -4.57 -12.01
N ARG A 84 1.16 -5.26 -10.91
CA ARG A 84 2.26 -4.91 -10.00
C ARG A 84 3.51 -4.39 -10.74
N ASN A 85 4.00 -5.18 -11.70
CA ASN A 85 5.23 -4.84 -12.41
C ASN A 85 5.09 -3.55 -13.22
N ALA A 86 3.91 -3.28 -13.78
CA ALA A 86 3.64 -2.04 -14.50
C ALA A 86 3.65 -0.83 -13.55
N TYR A 87 2.99 -0.90 -12.38
CA TYR A 87 3.03 0.20 -11.40
C TYR A 87 4.44 0.46 -10.88
N VAL A 88 5.17 -0.60 -10.52
CA VAL A 88 6.54 -0.46 -10.02
C VAL A 88 7.44 0.16 -11.09
N HIS A 89 7.37 -0.33 -12.33
CA HIS A 89 8.14 0.21 -13.43
C HIS A 89 7.80 1.68 -13.68
N GLN A 90 6.52 2.02 -13.75
CA GLN A 90 6.05 3.39 -13.97
C GLN A 90 6.55 4.34 -12.88
N VAL A 91 6.39 3.99 -11.59
CA VAL A 91 6.88 4.81 -10.47
C VAL A 91 8.41 4.91 -10.47
N ALA A 92 9.12 3.81 -10.75
CA ALA A 92 10.58 3.81 -10.84
C ALA A 92 11.10 4.70 -11.99
N THR A 93 10.45 4.65 -13.15
CA THR A 93 10.75 5.54 -14.29
C THR A 93 10.50 7.00 -13.92
N SER A 94 9.43 7.28 -13.18
CA SER A 94 9.14 8.61 -12.65
C SER A 94 10.30 9.10 -11.77
N PHE A 95 10.79 8.25 -10.86
CA PHE A 95 11.92 8.58 -10.00
C PHE A 95 13.19 8.84 -10.78
N ALA A 96 13.48 8.00 -11.77
CA ALA A 96 14.63 8.18 -12.64
C ALA A 96 14.56 9.54 -13.38
N ALA A 97 13.39 9.92 -13.90
CA ALA A 97 13.18 11.22 -14.54
C ALA A 97 13.38 12.39 -13.57
N ALA A 98 13.08 12.20 -12.28
CA ALA A 98 13.34 13.17 -11.21
C ALA A 98 14.76 13.10 -10.63
N GLY A 99 15.67 12.31 -11.22
CA GLY A 99 17.07 12.20 -10.79
C GLY A 99 17.32 11.31 -9.58
N TYR A 100 16.37 10.42 -9.25
CA TYR A 100 16.52 9.40 -8.20
C TYR A 100 16.80 8.03 -8.83
N LEU A 101 17.89 7.38 -8.40
CA LEU A 101 18.32 6.08 -8.91
C LEU A 101 18.10 4.99 -7.87
N LEU A 102 17.75 3.78 -8.31
CA LEU A 102 17.52 2.65 -7.42
C LEU A 102 18.84 2.23 -6.74
N GLY A 103 18.90 2.32 -5.42
CA GLY A 103 20.06 1.93 -4.62
C GLY A 103 19.85 0.61 -3.88
N GLU A 104 18.66 0.39 -3.31
CA GLU A 104 18.36 -0.80 -2.52
C GLU A 104 17.00 -1.39 -2.89
N GLN A 105 16.94 -2.73 -3.00
CA GLN A 105 15.68 -3.47 -3.06
C GLN A 105 15.68 -4.60 -2.03
N LYS A 106 14.62 -4.71 -1.23
CA LYS A 106 14.43 -5.80 -0.27
C LYS A 106 12.99 -6.30 -0.28
N THR A 107 12.83 -7.62 -0.13
CA THR A 107 11.52 -8.27 -0.10
C THR A 107 11.35 -9.02 1.21
N PHE A 108 10.15 -8.98 1.78
CA PHE A 108 9.79 -9.61 3.04
C PHE A 108 8.43 -10.28 2.91
N GLU A 109 8.28 -11.46 3.49
CA GLU A 109 6.98 -12.10 3.69
C GLU A 109 6.46 -11.74 5.08
N VAL A 110 5.20 -11.27 5.15
CA VAL A 110 4.55 -10.84 6.40
C VAL A 110 3.15 -11.46 6.47
N GLY A 111 3.07 -12.64 7.08
CA GLY A 111 1.82 -13.42 7.10
C GLY A 111 1.45 -13.85 5.68
N GLN A 112 0.36 -13.31 5.13
CA GLN A 112 -0.08 -13.54 3.75
C GLN A 112 0.24 -12.37 2.81
N GLU A 113 0.87 -11.31 3.32
CA GLU A 113 1.27 -10.15 2.54
C GLU A 113 2.75 -10.28 2.12
N LYS A 114 3.05 -10.01 0.85
CA LYS A 114 4.42 -9.87 0.37
C LYS A 114 4.77 -8.39 0.24
N HIS A 115 5.81 -7.99 0.96
CA HIS A 115 6.25 -6.60 1.04
C HIS A 115 7.53 -6.43 0.24
N THR A 116 7.57 -5.50 -0.71
CA THR A 116 8.80 -5.13 -1.43
C THR A 116 9.13 -3.67 -1.20
N ARG A 117 10.34 -3.40 -0.74
CA ARG A 117 10.91 -2.07 -0.51
C ARG A 117 11.90 -1.75 -1.61
N TYR A 118 11.78 -0.57 -2.20
CA TYR A 118 12.72 0.01 -3.16
C TYR A 118 13.15 1.38 -2.63
N VAL A 119 14.44 1.55 -2.34
CA VAL A 119 15.02 2.84 -1.94
C VAL A 119 15.75 3.43 -3.13
N PHE A 120 15.39 4.67 -3.44
CA PHE A 120 16.02 5.46 -4.49
C PHE A 120 16.77 6.63 -3.87
N GLU A 121 17.89 6.99 -4.47
CA GLU A 121 18.77 8.05 -3.98
C GLU A 121 19.12 9.00 -5.13
N SER A 122 19.10 10.28 -4.83
CA SER A 122 19.53 11.35 -5.74
C SER A 122 21.01 11.67 -5.50
N MET A 123 21.68 12.26 -6.50
CA MET A 123 23.06 12.73 -6.38
C MET A 123 23.23 13.77 -5.25
N ASP A 124 22.16 14.49 -4.91
CA ASP A 124 22.14 15.47 -3.81
C ASP A 124 21.94 14.84 -2.42
N GLY A 125 21.95 13.50 -2.32
CA GLY A 125 21.77 12.75 -1.07
C GLY A 125 20.32 12.64 -0.59
N LYS A 126 19.35 13.17 -1.34
CA LYS A 126 17.92 12.99 -1.07
C LYS A 126 17.49 11.55 -1.35
N ARG A 127 16.53 11.04 -0.58
CA ARG A 127 16.07 9.65 -0.68
C ARG A 127 14.57 9.60 -0.93
N ALA A 128 14.17 8.67 -1.79
CA ALA A 128 12.78 8.32 -2.00
C ALA A 128 12.57 6.83 -1.75
N LEU A 129 11.35 6.47 -1.35
CA LEU A 129 10.96 5.09 -1.09
C LEU A 129 9.75 4.75 -1.95
N LEU A 130 9.80 3.61 -2.64
CA LEU A 130 8.61 2.91 -3.09
C LEU A 130 8.45 1.64 -2.24
N TYR A 131 7.31 1.53 -1.57
CA TYR A 131 6.97 0.37 -0.77
C TYR A 131 5.74 -0.29 -1.33
N VAL A 132 5.82 -1.56 -1.70
CA VAL A 132 4.76 -2.33 -2.33
C VAL A 132 4.31 -3.42 -1.38
N ILE A 133 3.01 -3.55 -1.18
CA ILE A 133 2.38 -4.60 -0.37
C ILE A 133 1.43 -5.35 -1.30
N GLU A 134 1.77 -6.61 -1.56
CA GLU A 134 0.94 -7.54 -2.31
C GLU A 134 0.11 -8.32 -1.30
N ALA A 135 -1.18 -7.98 -1.18
CA ALA A 135 -2.15 -8.68 -0.35
C ALA A 135 -3.02 -9.62 -1.21
N PRO A 136 -3.69 -10.63 -0.61
CA PRO A 136 -4.49 -11.59 -1.36
C PRO A 136 -5.60 -10.98 -2.23
N ASP A 137 -6.15 -9.83 -1.83
CA ASP A 137 -7.26 -9.15 -2.50
C ASP A 137 -6.87 -7.80 -3.15
N ALA A 138 -5.70 -7.25 -2.82
CA ALA A 138 -5.30 -5.91 -3.23
C ALA A 138 -3.78 -5.77 -3.43
N LEU A 139 -3.40 -4.79 -4.25
CA LEU A 139 -2.04 -4.29 -4.34
C LEU A 139 -2.00 -2.88 -3.76
N VAL A 140 -1.18 -2.66 -2.74
CA VAL A 140 -0.95 -1.33 -2.17
C VAL A 140 0.46 -0.88 -2.53
N TRP A 141 0.63 0.36 -2.93
CA TRP A 141 1.96 0.96 -3.01
C TRP A 141 1.99 2.32 -2.35
N LEU A 142 3.08 2.58 -1.64
CA LEU A 142 3.36 3.82 -0.97
C LEU A 142 4.60 4.45 -1.56
N VAL A 143 4.55 5.76 -1.73
CA VAL A 143 5.70 6.59 -2.07
C VAL A 143 6.05 7.45 -0.86
N GLY A 144 7.30 7.40 -0.43
CA GLY A 144 7.82 8.19 0.69
C GLY A 144 9.02 9.04 0.28
N TRP A 145 9.22 10.20 0.92
CA TRP A 145 10.38 11.08 0.68
C TRP A 145 11.10 11.43 1.98
N SER A 146 12.43 11.49 1.92
CA SER A 146 13.23 12.13 2.95
C SER A 146 12.96 13.63 2.96
N ARG A 147 13.05 14.25 4.14
CA ARG A 147 13.10 15.72 4.20
C ARG A 147 14.40 16.23 3.59
#